data_AF-A0A327WMN7-F1
#
_entry.id   AF-A0A327WMN7-F1
#
_cell.length_a   1.000
_cell.length_b   1.000
_cell.length_c   1.000
_cell.angle_alpha   90.00
_cell.angle_beta   90.00
_cell.angle_gamma   90.00
#
_symmetry.space_group_name_H-M   'P 1'
#
loop_
_entity.id
_entity.type
_entity.pdbx_description
1 polymer ?
#
loop_
_entity_poly.entity_id
_entity_poly.type
_entity_poly.pdbx_seq_one_letter_code
_entity_poly.pdbx_strand_id
1 'polypeptide(L)' 'MGDFEIRVRGRIGDAFSSAFGEMTVVLHPSETVLVGSGLDQAALYGILDRIQALGLELLEVHRLPDKPLP' A
#
# COMPACT_ATOMS: atom_id res chain seq x y z
N MET A 1 -3.92 4.73 -14.54
CA MET A 1 -4.62 4.04 -13.44
C MET A 1 -4.23 2.57 -13.48
N GLY A 2 -4.00 1.93 -12.32
CA GLY A 2 -3.69 0.51 -12.22
C GLY A 2 -3.70 0.04 -10.77
N ASP A 3 -3.73 -1.26 -10.56
CA ASP A 3 -3.78 -1.86 -9.24
C ASP A 3 -2.36 -2.06 -8.70
N PHE A 4 -2.15 -1.77 -7.42
CA PHE A 4 -0.86 -1.89 -6.77
C PHE A 4 -0.98 -2.57 -5.42
N GLU A 5 0.05 -3.36 -5.12
CA GLU A 5 0.33 -3.92 -3.83
C GLU A 5 1.64 -3.32 -3.31
N ILE A 6 1.60 -2.77 -2.10
CA ILE A 6 2.74 -2.12 -1.46
C ILE A 6 2.99 -2.81 -0.13
N ARG A 7 4.19 -3.30 0.10
CA ARG A 7 4.56 -4.01 1.33
C ARG A 7 5.50 -3.15 2.16
N VAL A 8 5.21 -3.05 3.45
CA VAL A 8 6.02 -2.28 4.42
C VAL A 8 6.38 -3.14 5.62
N ARG A 9 7.54 -2.86 6.23
CA ARG A 9 8.00 -3.60 7.41
C ARG A 9 7.19 -3.21 8.65
N GLY A 10 6.91 -4.21 9.46
CA GLY A 10 6.19 -4.02 10.71
C GLY A 10 4.69 -3.93 10.50
N ARG A 11 3.99 -3.69 11.61
CA ARG A 11 2.53 -3.63 11.64
C ARG A 11 2.09 -2.19 11.70
N ILE A 12 1.40 -1.73 10.66
CA ILE A 12 0.63 -0.49 10.73
C ILE A 12 -0.54 -0.77 11.66
N GLY A 13 -0.49 -0.25 12.88
CA GLY A 13 -1.62 -0.38 13.82
C GLY A 13 -2.87 0.32 13.27
N ASP A 14 -4.04 -0.02 13.82
CA ASP A 14 -5.33 0.55 13.41
C ASP A 14 -5.36 2.09 13.43
N ALA A 15 -4.54 2.72 14.29
CA ALA A 15 -4.41 4.18 14.35
C ALA A 15 -3.85 4.82 13.08
N PHE A 16 -3.05 4.08 12.31
CA PHE A 16 -2.41 4.57 11.08
C PHE A 16 -3.07 3.99 9.82
N SER A 17 -3.93 2.98 9.93
CA SER A 17 -4.66 2.43 8.77
C SER A 17 -5.58 3.46 8.14
N SER A 18 -6.21 4.33 8.95
CA SER A 18 -7.02 5.45 8.46
C SER A 18 -6.22 6.45 7.63
N ALA A 19 -4.90 6.51 7.84
CA ALA A 19 -4.01 7.33 7.02
C ALA A 19 -3.86 6.76 5.61
N PHE A 20 -4.26 5.53 5.30
CA PHE A 20 -4.17 4.98 3.94
C PHE A 20 -5.49 5.02 3.16
N GLY A 21 -6.51 5.70 3.69
CA GLY A 21 -7.73 6.05 2.97
C GLY A 21 -8.47 4.82 2.40
N GLU A 22 -8.67 4.80 1.09
CA GLU A 22 -9.39 3.73 0.37
C GLU A 22 -8.55 2.47 0.11
N MET A 23 -7.31 2.41 0.61
CA MET A 23 -6.50 1.21 0.47
C MET A 23 -6.97 0.10 1.41
N THR A 24 -6.91 -1.13 0.91
CA THR A 24 -7.08 -2.31 1.76
C THR A 24 -5.78 -2.57 2.50
N VAL A 25 -5.83 -2.56 3.83
CA VAL A 25 -4.68 -2.85 4.70
C VAL A 25 -4.79 -4.29 5.19
N VAL A 26 -3.82 -5.12 4.84
CA VAL A 26 -3.71 -6.51 5.28
C VAL A 26 -2.50 -6.65 6.20
N LEU A 27 -2.75 -7.07 7.45
CA LEU A 27 -1.70 -7.24 8.45
C LEU A 27 -1.15 -8.67 8.39
N HIS A 28 0.16 -8.78 8.22
CA HIS A 28 0.90 -10.03 8.40
C HIS A 28 1.74 -9.95 9.69
N PRO A 29 2.27 -11.09 10.19
CA PRO A 29 3.00 -11.11 11.45
C PRO A 29 4.20 -10.14 11.51
N SER A 30 4.89 -9.92 10.39
CA SER A 30 6.13 -9.12 10.30
C SER A 30 6.05 -7.92 9.33
N GLU A 31 4.94 -7.77 8.62
CA GLU A 31 4.78 -6.77 7.56
C GLU A 31 3.32 -6.36 7.40
N THR A 32 3.10 -5.26 6.71
CA THR A 32 1.77 -4.80 6.32
C THR A 32 1.72 -4.67 4.81
N VAL A 33 0.64 -5.16 4.23
CA VAL A 33 0.38 -5.09 2.79
C VAL A 33 -0.73 -4.07 2.56
N LEU A 34 -0.48 -3.10 1.70
CA LEU A 34 -1.41 -2.07 1.29
C LEU A 34 -1.79 -2.34 -0.17
N VAL A 35 -3.06 -2.63 -0.41
CA VAL A 35 -3.59 -2.87 -1.76
C VAL A 35 -4.45 -1.70 -2.16
N GLY A 36 -4.10 -1.05 -3.27
CA GLY A 36 -4.88 0.04 -3.85
C GLY A 36 -5.27 -0.28 -5.28
N SER A 37 -6.56 -0.11 -5.60
CA SER A 37 -7.08 -0.31 -6.95
C SER A 37 -7.22 1.01 -7.69
N GLY A 38 -6.99 1.00 -9.01
CA GLY A 38 -7.17 2.18 -9.84
C GLY A 38 -6.33 3.38 -9.39
N LEU A 39 -5.09 3.17 -8.93
CA LEU A 39 -4.19 4.26 -8.58
C LEU A 39 -3.56 4.85 -9.83
N ASP A 40 -3.57 6.17 -9.95
CA ASP A 40 -2.68 6.87 -10.88
C ASP A 40 -1.28 7.06 -10.26
N GLN A 41 -0.38 7.70 -11.01
CA GLN A 41 0.98 7.93 -10.51
C GLN A 41 1.01 8.88 -9.32
N ALA A 42 0.20 9.94 -9.31
CA ALA A 42 0.17 10.91 -8.23
C ALA A 42 -0.31 10.27 -6.91
N ALA A 43 -1.36 9.46 -6.97
CA ALA A 43 -1.87 8.69 -5.84
C ALA A 43 -0.82 7.72 -5.30
N LEU A 44 -0.12 6.99 -6.19
CA LEU A 44 0.98 6.11 -5.80
C LEU A 44 2.08 6.88 -5.05
N TYR A 45 2.56 7.99 -5.61
CA TYR A 45 3.59 8.80 -4.96
C TYR A 45 3.13 9.37 -3.61
N GLY A 46 1.86 9.77 -3.49
CA GLY A 46 1.29 10.22 -2.22
C GLY A 46 1.28 9.14 -1.13
N ILE A 47 1.05 7.87 -1.51
CA ILE A 47 1.14 6.73 -0.59
C ILE A 47 2.59 6.51 -0.14
N LEU A 48 3.54 6.55 -1.09
CA LEU A 48 4.96 6.36 -0.78
C LEU A 48 5.50 7.46 0.14
N ASP A 49 5.11 8.72 -0.10
CA ASP A 49 5.45 9.85 0.78
C ASP A 49 4.90 9.65 2.19
N ARG A 50 3.65 9.19 2.31
CA ARG A 50 3.02 8.89 3.60
C ARG A 50 3.73 7.77 4.36
N ILE A 51 4.18 6.72 3.66
CA ILE A 51 4.99 5.64 4.25
C ILE A 51 6.29 6.22 4.83
N GLN A 52 6.99 7.07 4.09
CA GLN A 52 8.21 7.73 4.56
C GLN A 52 7.95 8.68 5.74
N ALA A 53 6.89 9.49 5.67
CA ALA A 53 6.52 10.43 6.73
C ALA A 53 6.17 9.73 8.06
N LEU A 54 5.63 8.51 7.98
CA LEU A 54 5.36 7.66 9.14
C LEU A 54 6.60 6.89 9.64
N GLY A 55 7.74 7.01 8.97
CA GLY A 55 8.97 6.28 9.30
C GLY A 55 8.88 4.78 9.02
N LEU A 56 7.95 4.36 8.16
CA LEU A 56 7.77 2.96 7.78
C LEU A 56 8.79 2.59 6.70
N GLU A 57 9.37 1.41 6.82
CA GLU A 57 10.30 0.88 5.82
C GLU A 57 9.52 0.25 4.67
N LEU A 58 9.66 0.83 3.47
CA LEU A 58 9.11 0.26 2.24
C LEU A 58 9.92 -0.99 1.85
N LEU A 59 9.23 -2.13 1.74
CA LEU A 59 9.84 -3.39 1.33
C LEU A 59 9.70 -3.62 -0.18
N GLU A 60 8.48 -3.43 -0.70
CA GLU A 60 8.17 -3.80 -2.08
C GLU A 60 7.01 -2.95 -2.63
N VAL A 61 7.06 -2.69 -3.94
CA VAL A 61 5.96 -2.08 -4.70
C VAL A 61 5.73 -2.94 -5.94
N HIS A 62 4.59 -3.59 -5.99
CA HIS A 62 4.16 -4.42 -7.10
C HIS A 62 2.96 -3.78 -7.79
N ARG A 63 3.07 -3.58 -9.11
CA ARG A 63 1.89 -3.33 -9.93
C ARG A 63 1.23 -4.67 -10.19
N LEU A 64 0.00 -4.83 -9.73
CA LEU A 64 -0.78 -6.00 -10.02
C LEU A 64 -1.18 -5.96 -11.50
N PRO A 65 -1.15 -7.11 -12.20
CA PRO A 65 -1.72 -7.17 -13.53
C PRO A 65 -3.19 -6.77 -13.42
N ASP A 66 -3.67 -5.92 -14.33
CA ASP A 66 -5.11 -5.83 -14.61
C ASP A 66 -5.55 -7.28 -14.80
N LYS A 67 -6.36 -7.78 -13.86
CA LYS A 67 -6.78 -9.19 -13.75
C LYS A 67 -6.75 -9.86 -15.13
N PRO A 68 -5.92 -10.91 -15.36
CA PRO A 68 -6.07 -11.68 -16.59
C PRO A 68 -7.51 -12.20 -16.59
N LEU A 69 -8.24 -11.89 -17.66
CA LEU A 69 -9.55 -12.49 -17.95
C LEU A 69 -9.45 -14.03 -17.79
N PRO A 70 -10.54 -14.67 -17.32
CA PRO A 70 -10.57 -16.02 -16.73
C PRO A 70 -9.91 -17.12 -17.57
#